data_AF-A0A936KRY0-F1
#
_entry.id   AF-A0A936KRY0-F1
#
_cell.length_a   1.000
_cell.length_b   1.000
_cell.length_c   1.000
_cell.angle_alpha   90.00
_cell.angle_beta   90.00
_cell.angle_gamma   90.00
#
_symmetry.space_group_name_H-M   'P 1'
#
loop_
_entity.id
_entity.type
_entity.pdbx_description
1 polymer ?
#
loop_
_entity_poly.entity_id
_entity_poly.type
_entity_poly.pdbx_seq_one_letter_code
_entity_poly.pdbx_strand_id
1 'polypeptide(L)'
;MKSLWKTILDGLTYKDLAGKRQPRVYTVVTGLILLLLLMAGGMAGLNRFLLMRMVQAAPEVVSIPTETKQPLKTETPVTETAEVEASSGCPTDSTKWSFTPTVISETYQVIQPACVYQGLEKTIAWALAVREGYSRAEATELLGFSEMPMRQMETVTIPKNANELVDVPVSFIPTHPEFREWRLNEHGKAAVTYALRGCFETSSIKGNRVEIWGGEYSVICLVVEDAENTQILYSLNGHMYTSPATPMRSFLLFGYLEDGQWVWLGTQTEPKLEITNAEEIASDRLTVATLYDSQPWDAKWLSNTHHLDMQPLPEGWQTMTSEDEKQYILSMLSGSAQ
;
A
#
# COMPACT_ATOMS: atom_id res chain seq x y z
N MET A 1 41.23 -36.15 15.23
CA MET A 1 39.99 -36.61 14.55
C MET A 1 39.38 -37.90 15.12
N LYS A 2 40.14 -39.00 15.35
CA LYS A 2 39.56 -40.27 15.85
C LYS A 2 38.93 -40.20 17.26
N SER A 3 39.48 -39.39 18.17
CA SER A 3 38.92 -39.20 19.52
C SER A 3 37.58 -38.46 19.50
N LEU A 4 37.50 -37.35 18.75
CA LEU A 4 36.30 -36.53 18.60
C LEU A 4 35.11 -37.31 18.00
N TRP A 5 35.36 -38.11 16.97
CA TRP A 5 34.33 -38.97 16.38
C TRP A 5 33.79 -40.02 17.35
N LYS A 6 34.64 -40.56 18.22
CA LYS A 6 34.22 -41.53 19.24
C LYS A 6 33.37 -40.87 20.33
N THR A 7 33.76 -39.68 20.78
CA THR A 7 32.98 -38.87 21.75
C THR A 7 31.62 -38.50 21.20
N ILE A 8 31.53 -38.11 19.92
CA ILE A 8 30.26 -37.81 19.26
C ILE A 8 29.38 -39.07 19.17
N LEU A 9 29.94 -40.22 18.76
CA LEU A 9 29.18 -41.46 18.66
C LEU A 9 28.65 -41.94 20.03
N ASP A 10 29.48 -41.85 21.06
CA ASP A 10 29.11 -42.25 22.42
C ASP A 10 28.08 -41.27 23.03
N GLY A 11 28.04 -40.01 22.57
CA GLY A 11 27.00 -39.04 22.91
C GLY A 11 25.68 -39.25 22.17
N LEU A 12 25.69 -39.83 20.96
CA LEU A 12 24.50 -40.03 20.12
C LEU A 12 23.87 -41.43 20.24
N THR A 13 24.59 -42.39 20.82
CA THR A 13 24.16 -43.78 20.97
C THR A 13 24.25 -44.25 22.43
N TYR A 14 23.58 -45.34 22.77
CA TYR A 14 23.76 -46.07 24.04
C TYR A 14 23.89 -47.57 23.74
N LYS A 15 24.47 -48.35 24.66
CA LYS A 15 24.49 -49.80 24.54
C LYS A 15 23.26 -50.39 25.23
N ASP A 16 22.53 -51.24 24.51
CA ASP A 16 21.44 -52.04 25.10
C ASP A 16 22.00 -53.17 26.00
N LEU A 17 21.10 -53.86 26.70
CA LEU A 17 21.45 -54.98 27.60
C LEU A 17 22.12 -56.16 26.85
N ALA A 18 22.01 -56.22 25.53
CA ALA A 18 22.68 -57.20 24.66
C ALA A 18 24.03 -56.68 24.11
N GLY A 19 24.49 -55.50 24.54
CA GLY A 19 25.75 -54.88 24.13
C GLY A 19 25.74 -54.23 22.75
N LYS A 20 24.59 -54.18 22.05
CA LYS A 20 24.45 -53.54 20.75
C LYS A 20 24.24 -52.04 20.92
N ARG A 21 24.81 -51.25 20.01
CA ARG A 21 24.66 -49.78 20.00
C ARG A 21 23.33 -49.39 19.37
N GLN A 22 22.50 -48.69 20.12
CA GLN A 22 21.22 -48.14 19.71
C GLN A 22 21.32 -46.60 19.68
N PRO A 23 20.73 -45.91 18.68
CA PRO A 23 20.65 -44.46 18.69
C PRO A 23 19.73 -44.00 19.83
N ARG A 24 20.08 -42.89 20.48
CA ARG A 24 19.20 -42.26 21.48
C ARG A 24 18.01 -41.60 20.76
N VAL A 25 16.87 -41.53 21.44
CA VAL A 25 15.62 -41.01 20.86
C VAL A 25 15.78 -39.60 20.30
N TYR A 26 16.47 -38.70 21.00
CA TYR A 26 16.73 -37.35 20.47
C TYR A 26 17.57 -37.37 19.20
N THR A 27 18.53 -38.30 19.04
CA THR A 27 19.32 -38.43 17.81
C THR A 27 18.42 -38.77 16.61
N VAL A 28 17.43 -39.64 16.82
CA VAL A 28 16.47 -40.03 15.79
C VAL A 28 15.56 -38.85 15.42
N VAL A 29 15.03 -38.15 16.42
CA VAL A 29 14.15 -37.00 16.23
C VAL A 29 14.88 -35.84 15.53
N THR A 30 16.08 -35.49 15.97
CA THR A 30 16.88 -34.42 15.34
C THR A 30 17.28 -34.79 13.91
N GLY A 31 17.58 -36.07 13.65
CA GLY A 31 17.84 -36.56 12.30
C GLY A 31 16.62 -36.43 11.37
N LEU A 32 15.42 -36.74 11.87
CA LEU A 32 14.16 -36.55 11.13
C LEU A 32 13.88 -35.08 10.83
N ILE A 33 14.09 -34.18 11.80
CA ILE A 33 13.93 -32.73 11.60
C ILE A 33 14.91 -32.23 10.54
N LEU A 34 16.18 -32.65 10.59
CA LEU A 34 17.19 -32.26 9.61
C LEU A 34 16.82 -32.75 8.20
N LEU A 35 16.30 -33.99 8.10
CA LEU A 35 15.85 -34.55 6.82
C LEU A 35 14.66 -33.75 6.25
N LEU A 36 13.70 -33.36 7.08
CA LEU A 36 12.58 -32.50 6.66
C LEU A 36 13.05 -31.13 6.19
N LEU A 37 13.99 -30.50 6.90
CA LEU A 37 14.59 -29.22 6.50
C LEU A 37 15.34 -29.34 5.16
N LEU A 38 16.07 -30.43 4.94
CA LEU A 38 16.75 -30.68 3.66
C LEU A 38 15.77 -30.91 2.51
N MET A 39 14.66 -31.61 2.74
CA MET A 39 13.63 -31.78 1.71
C MET A 39 12.92 -30.46 1.39
N ALA A 40 12.55 -29.68 2.40
CA ALA A 40 11.93 -28.36 2.20
C ALA A 40 12.87 -27.38 1.51
N GLY A 41 14.14 -27.29 1.96
CA GLY A 41 15.17 -26.46 1.34
C GLY A 41 15.52 -26.91 -0.08
N GLY A 42 15.56 -28.22 -0.33
CA GLY A 42 15.78 -28.79 -1.66
C GLY A 42 14.64 -28.46 -2.63
N MET A 43 13.38 -28.58 -2.19
CA MET A 43 12.21 -28.19 -2.99
C MET A 43 12.20 -26.69 -3.28
N ALA A 44 12.49 -25.84 -2.29
CA ALA A 44 12.59 -24.39 -2.50
C ALA A 44 13.71 -24.02 -3.49
N GLY A 45 14.87 -24.68 -3.39
CA GLY A 45 15.99 -24.50 -4.32
C GLY A 45 15.66 -24.95 -5.74
N LEU A 46 14.99 -26.11 -5.89
CA LEU A 46 14.58 -26.62 -7.19
C LEU A 46 13.53 -25.70 -7.85
N ASN A 47 12.57 -25.22 -7.06
CA ASN A 47 11.53 -24.31 -7.54
C ASN A 47 12.12 -22.98 -8.02
N ARG A 48 13.08 -22.42 -7.24
CA ARG A 48 13.83 -21.23 -7.64
C ARG A 48 14.65 -21.44 -8.91
N PHE A 49 15.29 -22.61 -9.06
CA PHE A 49 16.04 -22.96 -10.27
C PHE A 49 15.14 -23.06 -11.51
N LEU A 50 13.97 -23.68 -11.39
CA LEU A 50 13.00 -23.78 -12.48
C LEU A 50 12.47 -22.41 -12.92
N LEU A 51 12.17 -21.52 -11.96
CA LEU A 51 11.75 -20.14 -12.24
C LEU A 51 12.83 -19.35 -12.98
N MET A 52 14.09 -19.42 -12.53
CA MET A 52 15.19 -18.73 -13.22
C MET A 52 15.42 -19.25 -14.65
N ARG A 53 15.08 -20.52 -14.94
CA ARG A 53 15.21 -21.10 -16.28
C ARG A 53 14.18 -20.56 -17.27
N MET A 54 13.02 -20.07 -16.81
CA MET A 54 12.01 -19.45 -17.68
C MET A 54 12.31 -17.99 -18.04
N VAL A 55 13.18 -17.29 -17.29
CA VAL A 55 13.44 -15.85 -17.46
C VAL A 55 14.54 -15.56 -18.51
N GLN A 56 15.21 -16.58 -19.05
CA GLN A 56 16.19 -16.42 -20.15
C GLN A 56 15.58 -16.62 -21.56
N ALA A 57 14.38 -16.10 -21.81
CA ALA A 57 13.93 -15.90 -23.20
C ALA A 57 14.68 -14.68 -23.78
N ALA A 58 15.50 -14.91 -24.80
CA ALA A 58 16.23 -13.85 -25.50
C ALA A 58 15.24 -12.84 -26.12
N PRO A 59 15.50 -11.51 -26.02
CA PRO A 59 14.66 -10.53 -26.69
C PRO A 59 14.76 -10.73 -28.21
N GLU A 60 13.62 -11.00 -28.84
CA GLU A 60 13.55 -11.11 -30.29
C GLU A 60 13.72 -9.71 -30.91
N VAL A 61 14.77 -9.53 -31.71
CA VAL A 61 15.09 -8.24 -32.30
C VAL A 61 14.13 -8.00 -33.47
N VAL A 62 13.08 -7.23 -33.23
CA VAL A 62 12.15 -6.79 -34.29
C VAL A 62 12.91 -5.87 -35.24
N SER A 63 13.20 -6.38 -36.44
CA SER A 63 13.84 -5.65 -37.52
C SER A 63 12.75 -4.94 -38.33
N ILE A 64 12.57 -3.64 -38.13
CA ILE A 64 11.69 -2.81 -38.96
C ILE A 64 12.42 -2.51 -40.29
N PRO A 65 11.91 -2.94 -41.46
CA PRO A 65 12.50 -2.54 -42.73
C PRO A 65 12.17 -1.06 -42.98
N THR A 66 13.21 -0.22 -42.97
CA THR A 66 13.09 1.18 -43.41
C THR A 66 13.03 1.20 -44.93
N GLU A 67 11.83 1.20 -45.49
CA GLU A 67 11.63 1.43 -46.92
C GLU A 67 11.68 2.94 -47.20
N THR A 68 12.71 3.37 -47.93
CA THR A 68 12.87 4.76 -48.37
C THR A 68 11.90 5.03 -49.53
N LYS A 69 10.84 5.80 -49.30
CA LYS A 69 9.96 6.29 -50.38
C LYS A 69 10.45 7.62 -50.96
N GLN A 70 10.82 7.57 -52.24
CA GLN A 70 10.91 8.73 -53.15
C GLN A 70 9.50 9.30 -53.42
N PRO A 71 9.33 10.62 -53.65
CA PRO A 71 8.01 11.22 -53.79
C PRO A 71 7.51 11.11 -55.24
N LEU A 72 6.30 10.59 -55.45
CA LEU A 72 5.58 10.79 -56.70
C LEU A 72 4.09 11.12 -56.45
N LYS A 73 3.80 12.39 -56.73
CA LYS A 73 2.58 13.04 -57.24
C LYS A 73 1.20 12.36 -57.01
N THR A 74 0.40 13.08 -56.24
CA THR A 74 -1.07 13.24 -56.20
C THR A 74 -1.92 12.50 -57.24
N GLU A 75 -2.84 11.67 -56.74
CA GLU A 75 -4.26 11.62 -57.14
C GLU A 75 -5.08 10.96 -56.01
N THR A 76 -6.05 11.70 -55.46
CA THR A 76 -7.09 11.23 -54.52
C THR A 76 -8.21 10.58 -55.36
N PRO A 77 -8.92 9.50 -54.91
CA PRO A 77 -9.94 9.71 -53.88
C PRO A 77 -10.28 8.51 -52.96
N VAL A 78 -10.92 8.87 -51.83
CA VAL A 78 -11.70 8.07 -50.86
C VAL A 78 -10.91 7.09 -49.98
N THR A 79 -10.46 7.57 -48.83
CA THR A 79 -10.17 6.74 -47.66
C THR A 79 -11.30 6.97 -46.67
N GLU A 80 -12.04 5.90 -46.37
CA GLU A 80 -12.88 5.81 -45.16
C GLU A 80 -12.04 6.30 -43.99
N THR A 81 -12.56 7.30 -43.30
CA THR A 81 -12.01 7.82 -42.06
C THR A 81 -11.98 6.68 -41.03
N ALA A 82 -10.91 5.90 -41.02
CA ALA A 82 -10.48 5.24 -39.81
C ALA A 82 -10.07 6.38 -38.89
N GLU A 83 -10.99 6.75 -38.00
CA GLU A 83 -10.70 7.54 -36.82
C GLU A 83 -9.52 6.88 -36.12
N VAL A 84 -8.34 7.42 -36.38
CA VAL A 84 -7.24 7.36 -35.44
C VAL A 84 -7.77 8.15 -34.24
N GLU A 85 -8.32 7.46 -33.24
CA GLU A 85 -8.54 8.03 -31.92
C GLU A 85 -7.18 8.51 -31.39
N ALA A 86 -6.87 9.74 -31.74
CA ALA A 86 -5.90 10.54 -31.05
C ALA A 86 -6.48 10.81 -29.65
N SER A 87 -5.81 10.29 -28.62
CA SER A 87 -5.96 10.73 -27.23
C SER A 87 -7.39 10.60 -26.66
N SER A 88 -7.95 9.39 -26.59
CA SER A 88 -8.99 9.14 -25.60
C SER A 88 -8.33 9.09 -24.21
N GLY A 89 -8.79 9.93 -23.28
CA GLY A 89 -8.28 10.01 -21.91
C GLY A 89 -8.39 8.68 -21.16
N CYS A 90 -7.82 8.61 -19.95
CA CYS A 90 -7.88 7.39 -19.15
C CYS A 90 -9.35 6.93 -18.97
N PRO A 91 -9.68 5.63 -19.20
CA PRO A 91 -11.06 5.16 -19.07
C PRO A 91 -11.56 5.39 -17.65
N THR A 92 -12.70 6.08 -17.51
CA THR A 92 -13.37 6.30 -16.23
C THR A 92 -14.43 5.23 -15.93
N ASP A 93 -14.86 4.48 -16.93
CA ASP A 93 -15.75 3.34 -16.74
C ASP A 93 -14.94 2.14 -16.23
N SER A 94 -15.17 1.75 -14.97
CA SER A 94 -14.42 0.67 -14.33
C SER A 94 -14.63 -0.69 -14.99
N THR A 95 -15.70 -0.88 -15.77
CA THR A 95 -15.95 -2.12 -16.52
C THR A 95 -14.96 -2.32 -17.68
N LYS A 96 -14.25 -1.25 -18.06
CA LYS A 96 -13.20 -1.28 -19.10
C LYS A 96 -11.82 -1.54 -18.52
N TRP A 97 -11.71 -1.65 -17.20
CA TRP A 97 -10.44 -1.93 -16.53
C TRP A 97 -10.22 -3.42 -16.43
N SER A 98 -8.95 -3.82 -16.44
CA SER A 98 -8.57 -5.20 -16.17
C SER A 98 -7.81 -5.28 -14.87
N PHE A 99 -8.09 -6.32 -14.09
CA PHE A 99 -7.42 -6.58 -12.83
C PHE A 99 -6.50 -7.79 -12.95
N THR A 100 -5.21 -7.57 -12.70
CA THR A 100 -4.19 -8.61 -12.83
C THR A 100 -3.63 -8.97 -11.46
N PRO A 101 -3.65 -10.26 -11.06
CA PRO A 101 -2.96 -10.74 -9.86
C PRO A 101 -1.49 -10.39 -9.83
N THR A 102 -0.93 -10.24 -8.62
CA THR A 102 0.51 -10.11 -8.41
C THR A 102 1.10 -11.40 -7.84
N VAL A 103 2.42 -11.50 -7.81
CA VAL A 103 3.12 -12.63 -7.17
C VAL A 103 2.90 -12.71 -5.65
N ILE A 104 2.40 -11.64 -5.03
CA ILE A 104 2.13 -11.58 -3.58
C ILE A 104 0.64 -11.65 -3.23
N SER A 105 -0.27 -11.47 -4.21
CA SER A 105 -1.71 -11.50 -3.95
C SER A 105 -2.53 -11.82 -5.20
N GLU A 106 -3.46 -12.77 -5.05
CA GLU A 106 -4.53 -13.04 -6.01
C GLU A 106 -5.73 -12.10 -5.81
N THR A 107 -5.88 -11.54 -4.61
CA THR A 107 -7.01 -10.73 -4.19
C THR A 107 -6.80 -9.24 -4.44
N TYR A 108 -5.62 -8.73 -4.08
CA TYR A 108 -5.24 -7.33 -4.25
C TYR A 108 -4.44 -7.20 -5.55
N GLN A 109 -5.12 -6.74 -6.59
CA GLN A 109 -4.70 -6.83 -7.98
C GLN A 109 -4.21 -5.47 -8.50
N VAL A 110 -3.48 -5.51 -9.61
CA VAL A 110 -3.07 -4.33 -10.38
C VAL A 110 -4.17 -3.96 -11.36
N ILE A 111 -4.60 -2.70 -11.35
CA ILE A 111 -5.52 -2.15 -12.34
C ILE A 111 -4.75 -1.76 -13.60
N GLN A 112 -5.27 -2.14 -14.76
CA GLN A 112 -4.84 -1.60 -16.05
C GLN A 112 -6.02 -0.96 -16.79
N PRO A 113 -5.80 0.18 -17.48
CA PRO A 113 -4.51 0.86 -17.66
C PRO A 113 -4.03 1.62 -16.40
N ALA A 114 -2.71 1.74 -16.23
CA ALA A 114 -2.10 2.37 -15.05
C ALA A 114 -2.51 3.85 -14.83
N CYS A 115 -2.94 4.54 -15.88
CA CYS A 115 -3.43 5.91 -15.79
C CYS A 115 -4.62 6.07 -14.82
N VAL A 116 -5.35 4.99 -14.50
CA VAL A 116 -6.50 5.02 -13.58
C VAL A 116 -6.08 5.51 -12.19
N TYR A 117 -4.84 5.20 -11.80
CA TYR A 117 -4.30 5.63 -10.52
C TYR A 117 -4.11 7.15 -10.41
N GLN A 118 -4.13 7.92 -11.50
CA GLN A 118 -3.99 9.39 -11.41
C GLN A 118 -5.09 10.04 -10.56
N GLY A 119 -6.34 9.54 -10.65
CA GLY A 119 -7.43 10.00 -9.80
C GLY A 119 -7.24 9.60 -8.33
N LEU A 120 -6.71 8.39 -8.10
CA LEU A 120 -6.37 7.90 -6.76
C LEU A 120 -5.24 8.75 -6.16
N GLU A 121 -4.17 8.99 -6.90
CA GLU A 121 -3.02 9.81 -6.51
C GLU A 121 -3.46 11.20 -6.06
N LYS A 122 -4.41 11.83 -6.76
CA LYS A 122 -4.97 13.13 -6.34
C LYS A 122 -5.60 13.08 -4.95
N THR A 123 -6.29 11.99 -4.62
CA THR A 123 -6.93 11.80 -3.31
C THR A 123 -5.92 11.43 -2.23
N ILE A 124 -4.85 10.71 -2.61
CA ILE A 124 -3.70 10.44 -1.74
C ILE A 124 -2.95 11.74 -1.42
N ALA A 125 -2.77 12.63 -2.40
CA ALA A 125 -2.20 13.95 -2.18
C ALA A 125 -3.01 14.74 -1.15
N TRP A 126 -4.35 14.66 -1.22
CA TRP A 126 -5.23 15.29 -0.23
C TRP A 126 -5.02 14.70 1.18
N ALA A 127 -5.00 13.38 1.30
CA ALA A 127 -4.77 12.71 2.59
C ALA A 127 -3.39 13.05 3.17
N LEU A 128 -2.36 13.11 2.31
CA LEU A 128 -0.98 13.44 2.70
C LEU A 128 -0.81 14.90 3.11
N ALA A 129 -1.40 15.83 2.36
CA ALA A 129 -1.40 17.25 2.72
C ALA A 129 -1.99 17.49 4.11
N VAL A 130 -3.05 16.76 4.48
CA VAL A 130 -3.62 16.83 5.83
C VAL A 130 -2.62 16.40 6.92
N ARG A 131 -1.69 15.47 6.64
CA ARG A 131 -0.61 15.06 7.56
C ARG A 131 0.55 16.06 7.63
N GLU A 132 0.56 17.01 6.72
CA GLU A 132 1.62 18.00 6.52
C GLU A 132 1.19 19.41 6.92
N GLY A 133 0.11 19.52 7.70
CA GLY A 133 -0.35 20.76 8.33
C GLY A 133 -1.39 21.56 7.56
N TYR A 134 -1.82 21.07 6.40
CA TYR A 134 -2.98 21.64 5.72
C TYR A 134 -4.24 21.23 6.47
N SER A 135 -5.17 22.18 6.60
CA SER A 135 -6.53 21.83 6.99
C SER A 135 -7.19 21.03 5.86
N ARG A 136 -8.26 20.29 6.17
CA ARG A 136 -9.01 19.56 5.14
C ARG A 136 -9.61 20.50 4.11
N ALA A 137 -10.13 21.64 4.56
CA ALA A 137 -10.70 22.67 3.70
C ALA A 137 -9.64 23.21 2.71
N GLU A 138 -8.46 23.59 3.19
CA GLU A 138 -7.37 24.06 2.32
C GLU A 138 -6.89 22.98 1.35
N ALA A 139 -6.67 21.76 1.83
CA ALA A 139 -6.23 20.66 0.97
C ALA A 139 -7.27 20.37 -0.14
N THR A 140 -8.57 20.43 0.19
CA THR A 140 -9.67 20.29 -0.77
C THR A 140 -9.63 21.38 -1.83
N GLU A 141 -9.48 22.64 -1.43
CA GLU A 141 -9.43 23.78 -2.34
C GLU A 141 -8.19 23.74 -3.24
N LEU A 142 -7.00 23.57 -2.66
CA LEU A 142 -5.71 23.62 -3.37
C LEU A 142 -5.56 22.49 -4.38
N LEU A 143 -6.12 21.32 -4.10
CA LEU A 143 -6.14 20.20 -5.04
C LEU A 143 -7.33 20.25 -5.99
N GLY A 144 -8.20 21.26 -5.90
CA GLY A 144 -9.32 21.45 -6.83
C GLY A 144 -10.36 20.34 -6.73
N PHE A 145 -10.74 19.97 -5.52
CA PHE A 145 -11.92 19.15 -5.25
C PHE A 145 -13.12 20.06 -4.98
N SER A 146 -14.31 19.66 -5.45
CA SER A 146 -15.56 20.38 -5.18
C SER A 146 -16.10 20.16 -3.76
N GLU A 147 -15.77 19.01 -3.18
CA GLU A 147 -16.09 18.60 -1.82
C GLU A 147 -14.92 17.82 -1.22
N MET A 148 -14.89 17.63 0.10
CA MET A 148 -13.84 16.80 0.72
C MET A 148 -13.93 15.38 0.14
N PRO A 149 -12.84 14.83 -0.42
CA PRO A 149 -12.85 13.50 -1.05
C PRO A 149 -12.77 12.39 0.00
N MET A 150 -13.76 12.37 0.90
CA MET A 150 -13.87 11.41 1.98
C MET A 150 -15.33 11.06 2.25
N ARG A 151 -15.58 9.82 2.69
CA ARG A 151 -16.91 9.34 3.08
C ARG A 151 -16.80 8.70 4.45
N GLN A 152 -17.48 9.26 5.44
CA GLN A 152 -17.48 8.71 6.80
C GLN A 152 -18.24 7.39 6.80
N MET A 153 -17.51 6.31 7.05
CA MET A 153 -18.04 4.96 7.18
C MET A 153 -17.66 4.41 8.56
N GLU A 154 -18.50 3.51 9.09
CA GLU A 154 -18.15 2.73 10.30
C GLU A 154 -17.42 1.44 9.91
N THR A 155 -17.83 0.82 8.80
CA THR A 155 -17.24 -0.42 8.28
C THR A 155 -17.11 -0.34 6.76
N VAL A 156 -16.16 -1.11 6.22
CA VAL A 156 -16.01 -1.34 4.78
C VAL A 156 -15.89 -2.84 4.55
N THR A 157 -16.69 -3.38 3.63
CA THR A 157 -16.55 -4.79 3.22
C THR A 157 -15.32 -4.95 2.34
N ILE A 158 -14.43 -5.88 2.67
CA ILE A 158 -13.22 -6.19 1.91
C ILE A 158 -13.07 -7.71 1.71
N PRO A 159 -12.35 -8.16 0.68
CA PRO A 159 -12.03 -9.57 0.54
C PRO A 159 -10.90 -9.97 1.51
N LYS A 160 -11.19 -10.94 2.37
CA LYS A 160 -10.19 -11.58 3.24
C LYS A 160 -9.32 -12.56 2.45
N ASN A 161 -9.91 -13.22 1.46
CA ASN A 161 -9.27 -14.08 0.48
C ASN A 161 -10.17 -14.13 -0.77
N ALA A 162 -9.80 -14.94 -1.77
CA ALA A 162 -10.54 -15.04 -3.03
C ALA A 162 -12.03 -15.42 -2.90
N ASN A 163 -12.45 -16.04 -1.78
CA ASN A 163 -13.82 -16.56 -1.62
C ASN A 163 -14.55 -16.05 -0.37
N GLU A 164 -13.91 -15.22 0.46
CA GLU A 164 -14.43 -14.79 1.75
C GLU A 164 -14.38 -13.26 1.85
N LEU A 165 -15.53 -12.67 2.18
CA LEU A 165 -15.68 -11.25 2.47
C LEU A 165 -15.72 -11.03 3.98
N VAL A 166 -15.22 -9.89 4.44
CA VAL A 166 -15.24 -9.46 5.83
C VAL A 166 -15.54 -7.97 5.92
N ASP A 167 -16.36 -7.58 6.89
CA ASP A 167 -16.55 -6.16 7.22
C ASP A 167 -15.45 -5.73 8.18
N VAL A 168 -14.60 -4.80 7.73
CA VAL A 168 -13.55 -4.22 8.57
C VAL A 168 -14.02 -2.89 9.16
N PRO A 169 -13.91 -2.70 10.48
CA PRO A 169 -14.13 -1.39 11.08
C PRO A 169 -13.08 -0.39 10.58
N VAL A 170 -13.55 0.81 10.25
CA VAL A 170 -12.70 1.91 9.81
C VAL A 170 -12.88 3.12 10.71
N SER A 171 -11.87 3.97 10.74
CA SER A 171 -11.83 5.18 11.54
C SER A 171 -11.25 6.33 10.73
N PHE A 172 -11.62 7.54 11.12
CA PHE A 172 -11.08 8.76 10.55
C PHE A 172 -10.33 9.55 11.60
N ILE A 173 -9.29 10.23 11.15
CA ILE A 173 -8.81 11.41 11.88
C ILE A 173 -9.91 12.47 11.95
N PRO A 174 -9.98 13.27 13.03
CA PRO A 174 -11.10 14.16 13.31
C PRO A 174 -11.52 15.00 12.10
N THR A 175 -12.79 14.91 11.69
CA THR A 175 -13.26 15.38 10.37
C THR A 175 -13.56 16.88 10.31
N HIS A 176 -13.20 17.62 11.36
CA HIS A 176 -13.39 19.07 11.43
C HIS A 176 -12.61 19.75 10.28
N PRO A 177 -13.25 20.62 9.46
CA PRO A 177 -12.63 21.20 8.26
C PRO A 177 -11.31 21.93 8.54
N GLU A 178 -11.28 22.73 9.61
CA GLU A 178 -10.15 23.57 10.02
C GLU A 178 -9.09 22.85 10.87
N PHE A 179 -9.30 21.58 11.21
CA PHE A 179 -8.35 20.84 12.03
C PHE A 179 -7.09 20.50 11.23
N ARG A 180 -5.93 20.85 11.80
CA ARG A 180 -4.61 20.63 11.21
C ARG A 180 -3.82 19.64 12.04
N GLU A 181 -3.05 18.81 11.36
CA GLU A 181 -2.04 17.98 12.00
C GLU A 181 -0.73 17.96 11.22
N TRP A 182 0.39 17.88 11.94
CA TRP A 182 1.70 17.60 11.38
C TRP A 182 2.23 16.32 11.98
N ARG A 183 2.57 15.35 11.14
CA ARG A 183 3.22 14.10 11.57
C ARG A 183 4.72 14.20 11.34
N LEU A 184 5.45 14.37 12.45
CA LEU A 184 6.84 14.82 12.46
C LEU A 184 7.78 13.77 13.06
N ASN A 185 8.97 13.64 12.48
CA ASN A 185 10.08 12.98 13.14
C ASN A 185 10.71 13.89 14.22
N GLU A 186 11.73 13.39 14.91
CA GLU A 186 12.44 14.10 15.99
C GLU A 186 13.11 15.42 15.53
N HIS A 187 13.29 15.62 14.23
CA HIS A 187 13.89 16.80 13.64
C HIS A 187 12.84 17.77 13.04
N GLY A 188 11.54 17.53 13.25
CA GLY A 188 10.49 18.37 12.70
C GLY A 188 10.34 18.26 11.19
N LYS A 189 10.63 17.08 10.60
CA LYS A 189 10.39 16.79 9.18
C LYS A 189 9.16 15.90 9.03
N ALA A 190 8.44 16.06 7.91
CA ALA A 190 7.35 15.17 7.52
C ALA A 190 7.83 13.71 7.54
N ALA A 191 7.03 12.84 8.16
CA ALA A 191 7.40 11.46 8.43
C ALA A 191 6.27 10.48 8.10
N VAL A 192 5.52 10.78 7.03
CA VAL A 192 4.49 9.89 6.49
C VAL A 192 4.84 9.53 5.05
N THR A 193 4.70 8.25 4.71
CA THR A 193 4.74 7.80 3.32
C THR A 193 3.58 6.86 3.05
N TYR A 194 2.90 7.06 1.91
CA TYR A 194 1.90 6.15 1.41
C TYR A 194 2.45 5.22 0.33
N ALA A 195 1.86 4.04 0.17
CA ALA A 195 2.11 3.18 -0.98
C ALA A 195 0.92 2.28 -1.31
N LEU A 196 0.70 2.04 -2.60
CA LEU A 196 -0.35 1.14 -3.06
C LEU A 196 -0.04 -0.30 -2.67
N ARG A 197 -1.04 -1.00 -2.10
CA ARG A 197 -0.98 -2.43 -1.78
C ARG A 197 -1.95 -3.27 -2.64
N GLY A 198 -2.53 -2.65 -3.65
CA GLY A 198 -3.41 -3.27 -4.63
C GLY A 198 -4.88 -2.91 -4.46
N CYS A 199 -5.68 -3.28 -5.46
CA CYS A 199 -7.09 -2.95 -5.54
C CYS A 199 -7.92 -4.18 -5.85
N PHE A 200 -9.22 -4.11 -5.59
CA PHE A 200 -10.15 -5.19 -5.88
C PHE A 200 -11.48 -4.63 -6.39
N GLU A 201 -12.09 -5.38 -7.29
CA GLU A 201 -13.48 -5.14 -7.68
C GLU A 201 -14.40 -5.49 -6.51
N THR A 202 -15.46 -4.72 -6.34
CA THR A 202 -16.45 -4.95 -5.28
C THR A 202 -17.65 -5.77 -5.75
N SER A 203 -17.41 -6.60 -6.76
CA SER A 203 -18.35 -7.57 -7.29
C SER A 203 -17.69 -8.95 -7.36
N SER A 204 -18.50 -10.00 -7.31
CA SER A 204 -18.01 -11.37 -7.46
C SER A 204 -18.98 -12.19 -8.29
N ILE A 205 -18.47 -13.19 -9.01
CA ILE A 205 -19.31 -14.11 -9.77
C ILE A 205 -19.70 -15.28 -8.86
N LYS A 206 -21.00 -15.42 -8.56
CA LYS A 206 -21.55 -16.60 -7.88
C LYS A 206 -22.44 -17.39 -8.83
N GLY A 207 -21.94 -18.55 -9.26
CA GLY A 207 -22.60 -19.36 -10.29
C GLY A 207 -22.59 -18.64 -11.63
N ASN A 208 -23.77 -18.20 -12.09
CA ASN A 208 -23.95 -17.46 -13.34
C ASN A 208 -24.43 -16.01 -13.13
N ARG A 209 -24.29 -15.48 -11.91
CA ARG A 209 -24.70 -14.12 -11.54
C ARG A 209 -23.52 -13.32 -11.02
N VAL A 210 -23.52 -12.03 -11.32
CA VAL A 210 -22.65 -11.05 -10.67
C VAL A 210 -23.38 -10.56 -9.41
N GLU A 211 -22.72 -10.71 -8.27
CA GLU A 211 -23.16 -10.15 -6.99
C GLU A 211 -22.28 -8.95 -6.65
N ILE A 212 -22.90 -7.76 -6.61
CA ILE A 212 -22.25 -6.51 -6.21
C ILE A 212 -22.44 -6.35 -4.70
N TRP A 213 -21.35 -6.06 -3.99
CA TRP A 213 -21.34 -5.94 -2.54
C TRP A 213 -20.65 -4.67 -2.03
N GLY A 214 -19.93 -3.91 -2.87
CA GLY A 214 -19.26 -2.66 -2.48
C GLY A 214 -20.15 -1.41 -2.42
N GLY A 215 -21.47 -1.57 -2.57
CA GLY A 215 -22.39 -0.43 -2.60
C GLY A 215 -22.14 0.47 -3.81
N GLU A 216 -21.81 1.74 -3.57
CA GLU A 216 -21.56 2.74 -4.62
C GLU A 216 -20.12 2.69 -5.18
N TYR A 217 -19.21 1.95 -4.54
CA TYR A 217 -17.81 1.88 -4.97
C TYR A 217 -17.59 0.63 -5.80
N SER A 218 -17.41 0.74 -7.12
CA SER A 218 -17.16 -0.42 -7.98
C SER A 218 -15.78 -1.05 -7.76
N VAL A 219 -14.84 -0.26 -7.24
CA VAL A 219 -13.45 -0.65 -6.97
C VAL A 219 -13.00 -0.03 -5.65
N ILE A 220 -12.23 -0.77 -4.86
CA ILE A 220 -11.57 -0.25 -3.66
C ILE A 220 -10.08 -0.58 -3.73
N CYS A 221 -9.25 0.41 -3.42
CA CYS A 221 -7.80 0.26 -3.31
C CYS A 221 -7.36 0.31 -1.84
N LEU A 222 -6.42 -0.57 -1.50
CA LEU A 222 -5.73 -0.60 -0.23
C LEU A 222 -4.42 0.17 -0.35
N VAL A 223 -4.23 1.17 0.51
CA VAL A 223 -3.01 1.97 0.60
C VAL A 223 -2.43 1.83 1.99
N VAL A 224 -1.14 1.54 2.08
CA VAL A 224 -0.42 1.53 3.36
C VAL A 224 -0.02 2.95 3.72
N GLU A 225 -0.22 3.34 4.97
CA GLU A 225 0.36 4.53 5.61
C GLU A 225 1.50 4.08 6.53
N ASP A 226 2.73 4.39 6.17
CA ASP A 226 3.87 4.27 7.08
C ASP A 226 4.09 5.62 7.74
N ALA A 227 3.59 5.74 8.97
CA ALA A 227 3.75 6.91 9.80
C ALA A 227 4.96 6.70 10.72
N GLU A 228 6.13 7.12 10.26
CA GLU A 228 7.42 7.02 10.95
C GLU A 228 7.65 8.19 11.94
N ASN A 229 6.59 8.98 12.18
CA ASN A 229 6.62 10.13 13.06
C ASN A 229 6.76 9.71 14.53
N THR A 230 7.55 10.49 15.28
CA THR A 230 7.70 10.35 16.74
C THR A 230 6.88 11.40 17.49
N GLN A 231 6.39 12.42 16.78
CA GLN A 231 5.60 13.52 17.32
C GLN A 231 4.44 13.85 16.38
N ILE A 232 3.31 14.27 16.94
CA ILE A 232 2.19 14.83 16.18
C ILE A 232 1.84 16.18 16.78
N LEU A 233 1.93 17.23 15.97
CA LEU A 233 1.43 18.56 16.33
C LEU A 233 0.01 18.70 15.81
N TYR A 234 -0.91 19.11 16.68
CA TYR A 234 -2.30 19.40 16.35
C TYR A 234 -2.56 20.89 16.47
N SER A 235 -3.41 21.43 15.60
CA SER A 235 -3.90 22.79 15.73
C SER A 235 -5.37 22.93 15.33
N LEU A 236 -6.11 23.71 16.12
CA LEU A 236 -7.50 24.06 15.85
C LEU A 236 -7.80 25.41 16.48
N ASN A 237 -8.33 26.37 15.72
CA ASN A 237 -8.74 27.69 16.21
C ASN A 237 -7.65 28.44 17.01
N GLY A 238 -6.38 28.32 16.60
CA GLY A 238 -5.25 28.95 17.28
C GLY A 238 -4.72 28.21 18.51
N HIS A 239 -5.41 27.17 18.96
CA HIS A 239 -4.93 26.25 19.99
C HIS A 239 -3.98 25.22 19.38
N MET A 240 -2.96 24.82 20.14
CA MET A 240 -1.91 23.93 19.67
C MET A 240 -1.48 22.92 20.72
N TYR A 241 -1.27 21.68 20.30
CA TYR A 241 -0.83 20.60 21.18
C TYR A 241 0.07 19.61 20.44
N THR A 242 1.23 19.31 21.01
CA THR A 242 2.17 18.31 20.52
C THR A 242 2.10 17.06 21.39
N SER A 243 1.78 15.94 20.76
CA SER A 243 1.76 14.62 21.39
C SER A 243 2.98 13.80 20.96
N PRO A 244 3.57 12.99 21.85
CA PRO A 244 4.43 11.89 21.38
C PRO A 244 3.59 10.90 20.55
N ALA A 245 4.25 10.21 19.64
CA ALA A 245 3.65 9.19 18.80
C ALA A 245 4.60 8.00 18.64
N THR A 246 4.01 6.81 18.57
CA THR A 246 4.72 5.59 18.19
C THR A 246 4.67 5.44 16.68
N PRO A 247 5.79 5.18 16.00
CA PRO A 247 5.81 4.85 14.58
C PRO A 247 4.89 3.67 14.27
N MET A 248 3.99 3.85 13.30
CA MET A 248 2.92 2.90 13.02
C MET A 248 2.66 2.78 11.52
N ARG A 249 2.46 1.54 11.08
CA ARG A 249 1.91 1.18 9.78
C ARG A 249 0.41 0.95 9.91
N SER A 250 -0.36 1.67 9.09
CA SER A 250 -1.82 1.57 9.01
C SER A 250 -2.28 1.30 7.58
N PHE A 251 -3.56 0.94 7.41
CA PHE A 251 -4.13 0.55 6.13
C PHE A 251 -5.35 1.40 5.79
N LEU A 252 -5.26 2.19 4.73
CA LEU A 252 -6.29 3.10 4.25
C LEU A 252 -7.03 2.47 3.09
N LEU A 253 -8.34 2.69 3.03
CA LEU A 253 -9.20 2.21 1.97
C LEU A 253 -9.71 3.40 1.15
N PHE A 254 -9.51 3.34 -0.17
CA PHE A 254 -9.97 4.37 -1.10
C PHE A 254 -10.97 3.74 -2.07
N GLY A 255 -12.19 4.29 -2.09
CA GLY A 255 -13.26 3.85 -2.98
C GLY A 255 -13.27 4.65 -4.26
N TYR A 256 -13.41 3.97 -5.38
CA TYR A 256 -13.65 4.60 -6.66
C TYR A 256 -15.11 5.01 -6.77
N LEU A 257 -15.34 6.29 -7.01
CA LEU A 257 -16.59 6.83 -7.53
C LEU A 257 -16.46 6.88 -9.06
N GLU A 258 -17.58 6.76 -9.77
CA GLU A 258 -17.59 6.92 -11.23
C GLU A 258 -16.92 8.24 -11.67
N ASP A 259 -16.62 8.37 -12.97
CA ASP A 259 -16.03 9.59 -13.55
C ASP A 259 -14.63 9.99 -13.04
N GLY A 260 -13.80 9.00 -12.66
CA GLY A 260 -12.40 9.23 -12.30
C GLY A 260 -12.21 9.71 -10.86
N GLN A 261 -13.28 9.74 -10.06
CA GLN A 261 -13.26 10.26 -8.70
C GLN A 261 -12.88 9.17 -7.70
N TRP A 262 -12.08 9.52 -6.70
CA TRP A 262 -11.72 8.62 -5.62
C TRP A 262 -12.01 9.32 -4.29
N VAL A 263 -12.41 8.54 -3.29
CA VAL A 263 -12.69 9.04 -1.94
C VAL A 263 -12.06 8.15 -0.89
N TRP A 264 -11.59 8.77 0.19
CA TRP A 264 -11.10 8.05 1.34
C TRP A 264 -12.26 7.49 2.18
N LEU A 265 -12.32 6.17 2.32
CA LEU A 265 -13.34 5.45 3.09
C LEU A 265 -12.95 5.25 4.56
N GLY A 266 -11.68 5.51 4.89
CA GLY A 266 -11.15 5.50 6.25
C GLY A 266 -9.89 4.66 6.39
N THR A 267 -9.36 4.63 7.62
CA THR A 267 -8.25 3.78 8.04
C THR A 267 -8.79 2.60 8.82
N GLN A 268 -8.42 1.38 8.43
CA GLN A 268 -8.76 0.17 9.18
C GLN A 268 -8.32 0.33 10.65
N THR A 269 -9.20 0.00 11.59
CA THR A 269 -8.82 0.07 13.00
C THR A 269 -7.81 -1.00 13.36
N GLU A 270 -7.86 -2.14 12.67
CA GLU A 270 -6.92 -3.26 12.78
C GLU A 270 -6.68 -3.90 11.40
N PRO A 271 -5.46 -4.40 11.11
CA PRO A 271 -4.28 -4.36 11.98
C PRO A 271 -3.61 -2.98 11.99
N LYS A 272 -3.10 -2.57 13.14
CA LYS A 272 -2.10 -1.48 13.25
C LYS A 272 -0.76 -2.08 13.67
N LEU A 273 0.27 -1.88 12.86
CA LEU A 273 1.57 -2.53 13.05
C LEU A 273 2.61 -1.51 13.48
N GLU A 274 3.19 -1.68 14.65
CA GLU A 274 4.29 -0.82 15.09
C GLU A 274 5.50 -0.96 14.17
N ILE A 275 6.08 0.17 13.76
CA ILE A 275 7.30 0.20 12.95
C ILE A 275 8.50 0.16 13.88
N THR A 276 9.10 -1.02 14.02
CA THR A 276 10.31 -1.23 14.84
C THR A 276 11.60 -1.18 14.02
N ASN A 277 11.50 -1.34 12.70
CA ASN A 277 12.63 -1.30 11.77
C ASN A 277 12.26 -0.48 10.51
N ALA A 278 12.65 0.80 10.52
CA ALA A 278 12.35 1.75 9.44
C ALA A 278 12.94 1.31 8.08
N GLU A 279 14.15 0.75 8.05
CA GLU A 279 14.81 0.35 6.81
C GLU A 279 14.09 -0.82 6.12
N GLU A 280 13.66 -1.81 6.90
CA GLU A 280 12.89 -2.94 6.39
C GLU A 280 11.53 -2.50 5.83
N ILE A 281 10.85 -1.60 6.55
CA ILE A 281 9.56 -1.04 6.16
C ILE A 281 9.68 -0.22 4.87
N ALA A 282 10.71 0.61 4.74
CA ALA A 282 10.99 1.36 3.52
C ALA A 282 11.29 0.44 2.32
N SER A 283 12.03 -0.64 2.54
CA SER A 283 12.33 -1.65 1.51
C SER A 283 11.09 -2.42 1.07
N ASP A 284 10.26 -2.88 2.02
CA ASP A 284 8.96 -3.51 1.73
C ASP A 284 8.07 -2.58 0.94
N ARG A 285 7.97 -1.32 1.36
CA ARG A 285 7.16 -0.29 0.71
C ARG A 285 7.54 -0.09 -0.76
N LEU A 286 8.82 0.09 -1.05
CA LEU A 286 9.30 0.26 -2.42
C LEU A 286 9.08 -0.99 -3.27
N THR A 287 9.33 -2.16 -2.69
CA THR A 287 9.12 -3.46 -3.36
C THR A 287 7.66 -3.64 -3.74
N VAL A 288 6.74 -3.43 -2.79
CA VAL A 288 5.31 -3.58 -3.01
C VAL A 288 4.79 -2.55 -4.00
N ALA A 289 5.16 -1.27 -3.87
CA ALA A 289 4.74 -0.24 -4.83
C ALA A 289 5.15 -0.58 -6.28
N THR A 290 6.37 -1.09 -6.45
CA THR A 290 6.89 -1.52 -7.76
C THR A 290 6.08 -2.69 -8.35
N LEU A 291 5.64 -3.64 -7.53
CA LEU A 291 4.78 -4.75 -7.98
C LEU A 291 3.42 -4.29 -8.51
N TYR A 292 2.94 -3.13 -8.06
CA TYR A 292 1.67 -2.53 -8.49
C TYR A 292 1.83 -1.44 -9.55
N ASP A 293 3.01 -1.35 -10.19
CA ASP A 293 3.35 -0.29 -11.17
C ASP A 293 3.09 1.12 -10.62
N SER A 294 3.42 1.30 -9.35
CA SER A 294 3.17 2.51 -8.56
C SER A 294 4.47 2.98 -7.89
N GLN A 295 4.38 4.10 -7.16
CA GLN A 295 5.49 4.72 -6.44
C GLN A 295 5.10 5.02 -5.00
N PRO A 296 6.06 5.14 -4.07
CA PRO A 296 5.80 5.73 -2.77
C PRO A 296 5.38 7.19 -2.90
N TRP A 297 4.39 7.60 -2.12
CA TRP A 297 3.90 8.97 -2.05
C TRP A 297 4.30 9.58 -0.71
N ASP A 298 5.32 10.43 -0.73
CA ASP A 298 5.86 11.14 0.44
C ASP A 298 5.80 12.66 0.24
N ALA A 299 6.26 13.42 1.22
CA ALA A 299 6.31 14.89 1.18
C ALA A 299 7.07 15.42 -0.04
N LYS A 300 8.09 14.70 -0.51
CA LYS A 300 8.86 15.09 -1.69
C LYS A 300 8.03 14.91 -2.96
N TRP A 301 7.29 13.81 -3.09
CA TRP A 301 6.34 13.61 -4.17
C TRP A 301 5.24 14.67 -4.13
N LEU A 302 4.67 14.97 -2.96
CA LEU A 302 3.63 15.98 -2.80
C LEU A 302 4.10 17.36 -3.27
N SER A 303 5.29 17.78 -2.84
CA SER A 303 5.93 19.03 -3.25
C SER A 303 6.22 19.06 -4.76
N ASN A 304 6.81 18.01 -5.33
CA ASN A 304 7.19 18.00 -6.74
C ASN A 304 5.99 17.92 -7.69
N THR A 305 4.98 17.13 -7.35
CA THR A 305 3.83 16.86 -8.23
C THR A 305 2.71 17.88 -8.06
N HIS A 306 2.45 18.31 -6.82
CA HIS A 306 1.32 19.18 -6.48
C HIS A 306 1.73 20.57 -5.99
N HIS A 307 3.03 20.85 -5.87
CA HIS A 307 3.54 22.13 -5.35
C HIS A 307 3.03 22.45 -3.94
N LEU A 308 2.79 21.40 -3.15
CA LEU A 308 2.37 21.49 -1.76
C LEU A 308 3.54 21.04 -0.87
N ASP A 309 4.30 22.01 -0.38
CA ASP A 309 5.29 21.78 0.67
C ASP A 309 4.59 21.67 2.03
N MET A 310 5.19 20.93 2.97
CA MET A 310 4.74 20.89 4.35
C MET A 310 4.59 22.31 4.93
N GLN A 311 3.47 22.56 5.61
CA GLN A 311 3.20 23.85 6.24
C GLN A 311 4.27 24.16 7.31
N PRO A 312 4.67 25.44 7.45
CA PRO A 312 5.69 25.81 8.40
C PRO A 312 5.27 25.46 9.83
N LEU A 313 6.24 25.00 10.62
CA LEU A 313 6.01 24.68 12.01
C LEU A 313 5.99 25.97 12.86
N PRO A 314 5.04 26.09 13.81
CA PRO A 314 5.06 27.16 14.80
C PRO A 314 6.35 27.17 15.63
N GLU A 315 6.80 28.36 16.03
CA GLU A 315 7.97 28.49 16.91
C GLU A 315 7.70 27.80 18.25
N GLY A 316 8.66 27.00 18.72
CA GLY A 316 8.54 26.29 20.00
C GLY A 316 7.53 25.13 20.00
N TRP A 317 7.09 24.63 18.84
CA TRP A 317 6.09 23.55 18.75
C TRP A 317 6.40 22.32 19.64
N GLN A 318 7.68 21.98 19.82
CA GLN A 318 8.12 20.84 20.64
C GLN A 318 7.72 20.94 22.12
N THR A 319 7.50 22.15 22.63
CA THR A 319 7.15 22.40 24.04
C THR A 319 5.66 22.64 24.25
N MET A 320 4.84 22.59 23.20
CA MET A 320 3.39 22.81 23.25
C MET A 320 2.64 21.58 23.79
N THR A 321 2.92 21.17 25.03
CA THR A 321 2.39 19.91 25.62
C THR A 321 1.31 20.15 26.68
N SER A 322 0.69 21.33 26.69
CA SER A 322 -0.33 21.70 27.68
C SER A 322 -1.56 20.80 27.59
N GLU A 323 -1.96 20.20 28.73
CA GLU A 323 -3.20 19.42 28.78
C GLU A 323 -4.45 20.30 28.63
N ASP A 324 -4.41 21.58 29.01
CA ASP A 324 -5.53 22.50 28.81
C ASP A 324 -5.79 22.73 27.31
N GLU A 325 -4.72 22.92 26.52
CA GLU A 325 -4.80 23.06 25.06
C GLU A 325 -5.35 21.80 24.39
N LYS A 326 -4.87 20.63 24.82
CA LYS A 326 -5.38 19.33 24.36
C LYS A 326 -6.86 19.17 24.66
N GLN A 327 -7.30 19.44 25.89
CA GLN A 327 -8.71 19.32 26.27
C GLN A 327 -9.58 20.31 25.49
N TYR A 328 -9.10 21.54 25.25
CA TYR A 328 -9.78 22.50 24.41
C TYR A 328 -9.99 21.95 23.00
N ILE A 329 -8.93 21.47 22.34
CA ILE A 329 -9.02 20.89 21.00
C ILE A 329 -10.01 19.71 20.98
N LEU A 330 -9.94 18.79 21.94
CA LEU A 330 -10.85 17.64 22.03
C LEU A 330 -12.31 18.07 22.26
N SER A 331 -12.55 19.11 23.06
CA SER A 331 -13.90 19.64 23.30
C SER A 331 -14.51 20.26 22.05
N MET A 332 -13.71 20.97 21.26
CA MET A 332 -14.13 21.50 19.95
C MET A 332 -14.45 20.38 18.96
N LEU A 333 -13.59 19.36 18.87
CA LEU A 333 -13.78 18.23 17.96
C LEU A 333 -14.99 17.35 18.31
N SER A 334 -15.35 17.27 19.60
CA SER A 334 -16.54 16.55 20.07
C SER A 334 -17.82 17.40 20.01
N GLY A 335 -17.73 18.68 19.66
CA GLY A 335 -18.86 19.62 19.67
C GLY A 335 -19.34 20.00 21.08
N SER A 336 -18.50 19.81 22.10
CA SER A 336 -18.82 20.09 23.51
C SER A 336 -18.33 21.44 24.02
N ALA A 337 -17.51 22.15 23.24
CA ALA A 337 -17.13 23.53 23.49
C ALA A 337 -18.25 24.49 23.05
N GLN A 338 -18.89 25.17 24.00
CA GLN A 338 -19.76 26.32 23.78
C GLN A 338 -19.20 27.56 24.47
#